data_AF-A0A1H8KCA6-F1
#
_entry.id   AF-A0A1H8KCA6-F1
#
_cell.length_a   1.000
_cell.length_b   1.000
_cell.length_c   1.000
_cell.angle_alpha   90.00
_cell.angle_beta   90.00
_cell.angle_gamma   90.00
#
_symmetry.space_group_name_H-M   'P 1'
#
loop_
_entity.id
_entity.type
_entity.pdbx_description
1 polymer ?
#
loop_
_entity_poly.entity_id
_entity_poly.type
_entity_poly.pdbx_seq_one_letter_code
_entity_poly.pdbx_strand_id
1 'polypeptide(L)' 'MTKRRPWTDEHMLDALRMRDEGLPVDQIAQRLGYSKGSACGVLKRIRDDSRAAEGRKEARA' A
#
# COMPACT_ATOMS: atom_id res chain seq x y z
N MET A 1 21.35 -13.28 -5.87
CA MET A 1 20.22 -12.35 -5.62
C MET A 1 19.11 -13.09 -4.89
N THR A 2 18.79 -12.71 -3.66
CA THR A 2 17.64 -13.26 -2.91
C THR A 2 16.35 -12.79 -3.58
N LYS A 3 15.49 -13.73 -3.99
CA LYS A 3 14.17 -13.40 -4.58
C LYS A 3 13.35 -12.63 -3.56
N ARG A 4 12.94 -11.39 -3.90
CA ARG A 4 12.03 -10.61 -3.04
C ARG A 4 10.63 -11.24 -3.11
N ARG A 5 10.00 -11.43 -1.95
CA ARG A 5 8.61 -11.91 -1.87
C ARG A 5 7.70 -10.87 -2.55
N PRO A 6 6.84 -11.26 -3.51
CA PRO A 6 5.89 -10.34 -4.12
C PRO A 6 4.85 -9.88 -3.10
N TRP A 7 4.24 -8.71 -3.32
CA TRP A 7 3.06 -8.29 -2.56
C TRP A 7 1.83 -9.00 -3.11
N THR A 8 1.03 -9.57 -2.23
CA THR A 8 -0.28 -10.14 -2.57
C THR A 8 -1.36 -9.12 -2.28
N ASP A 9 -2.54 -9.30 -2.88
CA ASP A 9 -3.68 -8.42 -2.65
C ASP A 9 -4.08 -8.39 -1.17
N GLU A 10 -4.04 -9.54 -0.49
CA GLU A 10 -4.29 -9.65 0.95
C GLU A 10 -3.34 -8.77 1.77
N HIS A 11 -2.04 -8.81 1.51
CA HIS A 11 -1.10 -7.95 2.22
C HIS A 11 -1.33 -6.47 1.92
N MET A 12 -1.73 -6.12 0.69
CA MET A 12 -2.04 -4.73 0.36
C MET A 12 -3.27 -4.25 1.13
N LEU A 13 -4.32 -5.07 1.23
CA LEU A 13 -5.53 -4.77 1.99
C LEU A 13 -5.22 -4.63 3.48
N ASP A 14 -4.44 -5.54 4.06
CA ASP A 14 -4.05 -5.46 5.46
C ASP A 14 -3.15 -4.25 5.75
N ALA A 15 -2.22 -3.92 4.85
CA ALA A 15 -1.40 -2.72 4.97
C ALA A 15 -2.25 -1.44 4.93
N LEU A 16 -3.29 -1.39 4.11
CA LEU A 16 -4.22 -0.27 4.06
C LEU A 16 -5.04 -0.17 5.35
N ARG A 17 -5.57 -1.29 5.86
CA ARG A 17 -6.30 -1.34 7.13
C ARG A 17 -5.45 -0.84 8.28
N MET A 18 -4.23 -1.36 8.44
CA MET A 18 -3.32 -0.93 9.50
C MET A 18 -2.94 0.55 9.39
N ARG A 19 -2.79 1.07 8.16
CA ARG A 19 -2.55 2.51 7.95
C ARG A 19 -3.74 3.36 8.39
N ASP A 20 -4.97 2.89 8.13
CA ASP A 20 -6.21 3.54 8.55
C ASP A 20 -6.37 3.55 10.07
N GLU A 21 -5.96 2.46 10.73
CA GLU A 21 -5.81 2.36 12.19
C GLU A 21 -4.70 3.26 12.77
N GLY A 22 -3.95 3.98 11.91
CA GLY A 22 -2.91 4.91 12.32
C GLY A 22 -1.54 4.28 12.59
N LEU A 23 -1.33 3.02 12.23
CA LEU A 23 -0.01 2.40 12.42
C LEU A 23 1.04 3.05 11.51
N PRO A 24 2.26 3.26 12.01
CA PRO A 24 3.35 3.78 11.20
C PRO A 24 3.84 2.71 10.21
N VAL A 25 4.31 3.14 9.05
CA VAL A 25 4.65 2.27 7.90
C VAL A 25 5.75 1.25 8.25
N ASP A 26 6.68 1.58 9.15
CA ASP A 26 7.70 0.64 9.60
C ASP A 26 7.11 -0.53 10.39
N GLN A 27 6.09 -0.30 11.22
CA GLN A 27 5.41 -1.37 11.94
C GLN A 27 4.55 -2.22 11.01
N ILE A 28 3.87 -1.60 10.04
CA ILE A 28 3.11 -2.33 9.01
C ILE A 28 4.05 -3.26 8.23
N ALA A 29 5.20 -2.75 7.80
CA ALA A 29 6.20 -3.53 7.07
C ALA A 29 6.70 -4.72 7.90
N GLN A 30 7.03 -4.48 9.17
CA GLN A 30 7.49 -5.54 10.09
C GLN A 30 6.43 -6.63 10.30
N ARG A 31 5.16 -6.24 10.51
CA ARG A 31 4.04 -7.18 10.71
C ARG A 31 3.79 -8.06 9.49
N LEU A 32 4.00 -7.53 8.28
CA LEU A 32 3.78 -8.27 7.03
C LEU A 32 5.04 -8.97 6.48
N GLY A 33 6.18 -8.83 7.16
CA GLY A 33 7.45 -9.42 6.74
C GLY A 33 8.09 -8.76 5.51
N TYR A 34 7.87 -7.45 5.34
CA TYR A 34 8.46 -6.64 4.26
C TYR A 34 9.40 -5.57 4.82
N SER A 35 10.22 -4.99 3.94
CA SER A 35 11.01 -3.81 4.29
C SER A 35 10.16 -2.53 4.27
N LYS A 36 10.51 -1.57 5.13
CA LYS A 36 9.86 -0.24 5.18
C LYS A 36 9.77 0.42 3.80
N GLY A 37 10.86 0.37 3.02
CA GLY A 37 10.88 0.94 1.66
C GLY A 37 9.90 0.26 0.71
N SER A 38 9.75 -1.07 0.82
CA SER A 38 8.77 -1.80 0.01
C SER A 38 7.33 -1.44 0.38
N ALA A 39 7.01 -1.37 1.68
CA ALA A 39 5.67 -1.00 2.15
C ALA A 39 5.33 0.45 1.79
N CYS A 40 6.29 1.38 1.94
CA CYS A 40 6.12 2.78 1.56
C CYS A 40 5.81 2.92 0.05
N GLY A 41 6.56 2.22 -0.81
CA GLY A 41 6.33 2.25 -2.26
C GLY A 41 4.95 1.72 -2.65
N VAL A 42 4.50 0.61 -2.04
CA VAL A 42 3.19 0.03 -2.30
C VAL A 42 2.07 0.94 -1.84
N LEU A 43 2.12 1.44 -0.60
CA LEU A 43 1.10 2.34 -0.07
C LEU A 43 1.00 3.65 -0.86
N LYS A 44 2.14 4.18 -1.33
CA LYS A 44 2.18 5.34 -2.21
C LYS A 44 1.49 5.04 -3.54
N ARG A 45 1.86 3.93 -4.19
CA ARG A 45 1.26 3.51 -5.47
C ARG A 45 -0.27 3.37 -5.35
N ILE A 46 -0.74 2.69 -4.30
CA ILE A 46 -2.19 2.53 -4.08
C ILE A 46 -2.87 3.90 -3.92
N ARG A 47 -2.28 4.82 -3.14
CA ARG A 47 -2.83 6.17 -2.97
C ARG A 47 -2.89 6.93 -4.29
N ASP A 48 -1.82 6.88 -5.08
CA ASP A 48 -1.75 7.56 -6.37
C ASP A 48 -2.78 6.98 -7.36
N ASP A 49 -2.95 5.66 -7.39
CA ASP A 49 -3.94 4.96 -8.21
C ASP A 49 -5.39 5.33 -7.81
N SER A 50 -5.68 5.40 -6.51
CA SER A 50 -7.00 5.84 -6.00
C SER A 50 -7.31 7.27 -6.44
N ARG A 51 -6.36 8.21 -6.30
CA ARG A 51 -6.54 9.60 -6.72
C ARG A 51 -6.77 9.72 -8.24
N ALA A 52 -6.03 8.93 -9.02
CA ALA A 52 -6.21 8.89 -10.47
C ALA A 52 -7.59 8.32 -10.87
N ALA A 53 -8.12 7.36 -10.11
CA ALA A 53 -9.45 6.82 -10.34
C ALA A 53 -10.58 7.82 -9.99
N GLU A 54 -10.40 8.60 -8.93
CA GLU A 54 -11.36 9.65 -8.51
C GLU A 54 -11.44 10.79 -9.53
N GLY A 55 -10.31 11.28 -10.03
CA GLY A 55 -10.30 12.33 -11.06
C GLY A 55 -10.97 11.91 -12.37
N ARG A 56 -10.99 10.61 -12.68
CA ARG A 56 -11.74 10.07 -13.83
C ARG A 56 -13.26 10.00 -13.60
N LYS A 57 -13.70 9.86 -12.34
CA LYS A 57 -15.13 9.87 -11.99
C LYS A 57 -15.70 11.28 -12.07
N GLU A 58 -14.95 12.29 -11.61
CA GLU A 58 -15.36 13.69 -11.70
C GLU A 58 -15.38 14.23 -13.13
N ALA A 59 -14.45 13.81 -13.99
CA ALA A 59 -14.44 14.22 -15.41
C ALA A 59 -15.59 13.63 -16.27
N ARG A 60 -16.40 12.72 -15.72
CA ARG A 60 -17.52 12.06 -16.41
C ARG A 60 -18.89 12.48 -15.85
N ALA A 61 -18.94 13.24 -14.76
CA ALA A 61 -20.15 13.80 -14.17
C ALA A 61 -20.44 15.19 -14.73
#